data_AF-A0A3P7MSF2-F1
#
_entry.id   AF-A0A3P7MSF2-F1
#
_cell.length_a   1.000
_cell.length_b   1.000
_cell.length_c   1.000
_cell.angle_alpha   90.00
_cell.angle_beta   90.00
_cell.angle_gamma   90.00
#
_symmetry.space_group_name_H-M   'P 1'
#
loop_
_entity.id
_entity.type
_entity.pdbx_description
1 polymer ?
#
loop_
_entity_poly.entity_id
_entity_poly.type
_entity_poly.pdbx_seq_one_letter_code
_entity_poly.pdbx_strand_id
1 'polypeptide(L)'
;MRMISNPNLDYLRRKALHKNIVAACKKINPCPKCGHRNASLRILWAREYVSATEANADLSNALFKAKFTLLNPLRVQKLFNNISQEDIPIIMVRSGEIKHPNDLLLTRIPVPPVCVRPSVISEVKSGTTEDDITMKLSEIILINDVLQRHKKDGAPMKTVTETWDHLQIQVALYFNSELSGLPPEMQPKKVISPDPNLRIDEVGVPVYVALILTFPEVVNNYNIERMKKLILNGSDIHPGANYVIDRITGTKRLLKYGSRETCAQSLKVGDIVERHLDTGDIVLFNRQPSLHKISIMCHRARIVPGRTFRFNECACTPYNADFDGDEMNLHVPQTYEAKAEASLLMGVKSNLITPRSGEPLIAAIQDFITGAYLLTHKDTFLTYSEACRFAAAVIDCYAKKQKRIRLPPPAIIKPARLWTGKQVFGIDYVCASQSASIQLMQLIISDDFKNPRKLNLVTANKSYTGGREFCVKDSYVIIRNGEHLAGVLDKSLLGSGSKKNIFYILLRDFGEDAAVEAMWRIARMTPVFLSNRGFSIGIGDVTPSVQLLKEKKHLLDEGYRKCHEYIAQLKSGQLKAQPATIYFISLIRHNAPLIMAVCGSKGSFINISQMIACVGQQAISGHRPPDGFD
;
A
#
# COMPACT_ATOMS: atom_id res chain seq x y z
N MET A 1 -12.41 44.64 -19.36
CA MET A 1 -11.79 45.23 -18.15
C MET A 1 -12.33 44.67 -16.84
N ARG A 2 -13.52 45.04 -16.32
CA ARG A 2 -13.99 44.61 -14.97
C ARG A 2 -13.81 43.12 -14.60
N MET A 3 -14.08 42.19 -15.52
CA MET A 3 -13.87 40.75 -15.27
C MET A 3 -12.39 40.33 -15.22
N ILE A 4 -11.51 41.04 -15.93
CA ILE A 4 -10.07 40.76 -16.06
C ILE A 4 -9.30 41.29 -14.84
N SER A 5 -9.66 42.50 -14.42
CA SER A 5 -9.10 43.20 -13.25
C SER A 5 -9.58 42.63 -11.90
N ASN A 6 -10.38 41.55 -11.91
CA ASN A 6 -10.82 40.91 -10.68
C ASN A 6 -9.65 40.07 -10.10
N PRO A 7 -9.15 40.40 -8.89
CA PRO A 7 -8.06 39.63 -8.27
C PRO A 7 -8.49 38.19 -7.97
N ASN A 8 -9.76 37.99 -7.59
CA ASN A 8 -10.33 36.69 -7.18
C ASN A 8 -10.72 35.79 -8.37
N LEU A 9 -10.27 36.09 -9.59
CA LEU A 9 -10.54 35.26 -10.75
C LEU A 9 -9.60 34.05 -10.80
N ASP A 10 -10.16 32.86 -10.57
CA ASP A 10 -9.47 31.57 -10.66
C ASP A 10 -8.84 31.31 -12.06
N TYR A 11 -7.78 30.50 -12.10
CA TYR A 11 -7.04 30.13 -13.32
C TYR A 11 -7.92 29.52 -14.40
N LEU A 12 -8.85 28.61 -14.06
CA LEU A 12 -9.73 28.00 -15.07
C LEU A 12 -10.68 29.05 -15.67
N ARG A 13 -11.16 29.99 -14.84
CA ARG A 13 -11.98 31.11 -15.29
C ARG A 13 -11.18 32.11 -16.15
N ARG A 14 -9.92 32.41 -15.80
CA ARG A 14 -8.98 33.19 -16.64
C ARG A 14 -8.73 32.51 -17.99
N LYS A 15 -8.50 31.19 -18.00
CA LYS A 15 -8.29 30.39 -19.22
C LYS A 15 -9.54 30.37 -20.11
N ALA A 16 -10.73 30.24 -19.53
CA ALA A 16 -12.01 30.32 -20.24
C ALA A 16 -12.25 31.73 -20.81
N LEU A 17 -12.03 32.79 -20.02
CA LEU A 17 -12.15 34.19 -20.44
C LEU A 17 -11.20 34.51 -21.60
N HIS A 18 -9.94 34.11 -21.50
CA HIS A 18 -8.96 34.22 -22.60
C HIS A 18 -9.40 33.44 -23.86
N LYS A 19 -9.93 32.21 -23.72
CA LYS A 19 -10.47 31.44 -24.86
C LYS A 19 -11.65 32.17 -25.53
N ASN A 20 -12.54 32.77 -24.75
CA ASN A 20 -13.68 33.54 -25.25
C ASN A 20 -13.24 34.83 -25.97
N ILE A 21 -12.26 35.55 -25.42
CA ILE A 21 -11.64 36.73 -26.05
C ILE A 21 -11.02 36.34 -27.39
N VAL A 22 -10.18 35.30 -27.43
CA VAL A 22 -9.55 34.82 -28.68
C VAL A 22 -10.59 34.36 -29.70
N ALA A 23 -11.67 33.70 -29.26
CA ALA A 23 -12.76 33.27 -30.14
C ALA A 23 -13.57 34.46 -30.71
N ALA A 24 -13.74 35.54 -29.95
CA ALA A 24 -14.33 36.78 -30.45
C ALA A 24 -13.41 37.48 -31.45
N CYS A 25 -12.12 37.67 -31.11
CA CYS A 25 -11.14 38.32 -31.99
C CYS A 25 -10.99 37.61 -33.34
N LYS A 26 -11.05 36.26 -33.37
CA LYS A 26 -10.98 35.47 -34.61
C LYS A 26 -12.14 35.71 -35.60
N LYS A 27 -13.26 36.32 -35.16
CA LYS A 27 -14.41 36.62 -36.02
C LYS A 27 -14.36 38.03 -36.64
N ILE A 28 -13.42 38.88 -36.23
CA ILE A 28 -13.38 40.30 -36.62
C ILE A 28 -12.45 40.51 -37.82
N ASN A 29 -13.00 40.95 -38.94
CA ASN A 29 -12.26 41.31 -40.16
C ASN A 29 -13.10 42.32 -40.97
N PRO A 30 -12.60 43.53 -41.32
CA PRO A 30 -11.26 44.07 -41.09
C PRO A 30 -11.00 44.56 -39.65
N CYS A 31 -9.75 44.97 -39.38
CA CYS A 31 -9.33 45.55 -38.11
C CYS A 31 -10.01 46.91 -37.85
N PRO A 32 -10.66 47.12 -36.69
CA PRO A 32 -11.40 48.36 -36.41
C PRO A 32 -10.52 49.60 -36.21
N LYS A 33 -9.22 49.44 -35.93
CA LYS A 33 -8.30 50.57 -35.67
C LYS A 33 -7.53 51.05 -36.90
N CYS A 34 -7.27 50.19 -37.88
CA CYS A 34 -6.44 50.50 -39.06
C CYS A 34 -7.01 50.05 -40.41
N GLY A 35 -8.24 49.54 -40.46
CA GLY A 35 -8.94 49.14 -41.69
C GLY A 35 -8.36 47.94 -42.45
N HIS A 36 -7.20 47.42 -42.04
CA HIS A 36 -6.54 46.31 -42.72
C HIS A 36 -7.29 44.99 -42.51
N ARG A 37 -7.33 44.14 -43.55
CA ARG A 37 -7.92 42.80 -43.48
C ARG A 37 -6.98 41.84 -42.76
N ASN A 38 -7.52 41.11 -41.77
CA ASN A 38 -6.78 40.11 -41.00
C ASN A 38 -7.00 38.71 -41.61
N ALA A 39 -5.91 37.92 -41.72
CA ALA A 39 -5.95 36.54 -42.19
C ALA A 39 -5.81 35.54 -41.02
N SER A 40 -6.18 34.27 -41.26
CA SER A 40 -6.04 33.22 -40.24
C SER A 40 -4.58 32.84 -40.03
N LEU A 41 -4.04 33.07 -38.84
CA LEU A 41 -2.73 32.58 -38.44
C LEU A 41 -2.76 31.06 -38.18
N ARG A 42 -1.75 30.35 -38.69
CA ARG A 42 -1.48 28.93 -38.42
C ARG A 42 0.00 28.78 -38.06
N ILE A 43 0.30 27.84 -37.16
CA ILE A 43 1.68 27.42 -36.88
C ILE A 43 2.08 26.42 -37.96
N LEU A 44 3.28 26.60 -38.53
CA LEU A 44 3.91 25.64 -39.44
C LEU A 44 5.17 25.12 -38.74
N TRP A 45 5.32 23.80 -38.68
CA TRP A 45 6.54 23.17 -38.18
C TRP A 45 7.47 22.91 -39.37
N ALA A 46 8.73 23.36 -39.30
CA ALA A 46 9.64 23.35 -40.45
C ALA A 46 9.85 21.96 -41.08
N ARG A 47 9.73 20.88 -40.28
CA ARG A 47 9.83 19.49 -40.74
C ARG A 47 8.68 19.04 -41.66
N GLU A 48 7.46 19.58 -41.49
CA GLU A 48 6.33 19.18 -42.34
C GLU A 48 6.41 19.79 -43.75
N TYR A 49 7.12 20.90 -43.91
CA TYR A 49 7.14 21.66 -45.16
C TYR A 49 7.93 20.95 -46.26
N VAL A 50 9.14 20.48 -45.96
CA VAL A 50 10.02 19.79 -46.93
C VAL A 50 9.35 18.51 -47.43
N SER A 51 8.92 17.64 -46.52
CA SER A 51 8.27 16.37 -46.86
C SER A 51 6.95 16.54 -47.61
N ALA A 52 6.16 17.58 -47.32
CA ALA A 52 4.93 17.86 -48.07
C ALA A 52 5.19 18.40 -49.48
N THR A 53 6.28 19.16 -49.70
CA THR A 53 6.66 19.63 -51.04
C THR A 53 7.30 18.55 -51.90
N GLU A 54 8.05 17.61 -51.31
CA GLU A 54 8.61 16.46 -52.03
C GLU A 54 7.53 15.45 -52.43
N ALA A 55 6.50 15.26 -51.60
CA ALA A 55 5.42 14.31 -51.84
C ALA A 55 4.36 14.77 -52.87
N ASN A 56 4.29 16.07 -53.20
CA ASN A 56 3.22 16.58 -54.07
C ASN A 56 3.64 17.85 -54.85
N ALA A 57 4.10 17.68 -56.10
CA ALA A 57 4.63 18.78 -56.92
C ALA A 57 3.60 19.91 -57.18
N ASP A 58 2.31 19.57 -57.29
CA ASP A 58 1.24 20.55 -57.54
C ASP A 58 1.02 21.52 -56.37
N LEU A 59 1.47 21.17 -55.15
CA LEU A 59 1.38 22.05 -53.99
C LEU A 59 2.21 23.33 -54.19
N SER A 60 3.29 23.27 -54.97
CA SER A 60 4.16 24.42 -55.29
C SER A 60 3.40 25.52 -56.06
N ASN A 61 2.56 25.12 -57.03
CA ASN A 61 1.73 26.02 -57.84
C ASN A 61 0.56 26.61 -57.04
N ALA A 62 0.02 25.86 -56.07
CA ALA A 62 -0.99 26.36 -55.15
C ALA A 62 -0.41 27.39 -54.15
N LEU A 63 0.81 27.14 -53.66
CA LEU A 63 1.53 28.03 -52.72
C LEU A 63 1.82 29.41 -53.33
N PHE A 64 2.16 29.51 -54.62
CA PHE A 64 2.35 30.80 -55.29
C PHE A 64 1.06 31.63 -55.43
N LYS A 65 -0.12 31.00 -55.49
CA LYS A 65 -1.42 31.70 -55.53
C LYS A 65 -1.86 32.22 -54.15
N ALA A 66 -1.44 31.57 -53.07
CA ALA A 66 -1.70 32.02 -51.71
C ALA A 66 -0.62 33.01 -51.25
N LYS A 67 -0.90 34.32 -51.28
CA LYS A 67 -0.01 35.35 -50.69
C LYS A 67 0.05 35.22 -49.15
N PHE A 68 0.85 34.29 -48.64
CA PHE A 68 1.16 34.19 -47.21
C PHE A 68 2.34 35.08 -46.83
N THR A 69 2.49 35.35 -45.54
CA THR A 69 3.60 36.15 -44.99
C THR A 69 4.17 35.42 -43.79
N LEU A 70 5.44 35.02 -43.87
CA LEU A 70 6.13 34.37 -42.77
C LEU A 70 6.36 35.39 -41.63
N LEU A 71 5.99 35.01 -40.41
CA LEU A 71 6.24 35.77 -39.19
C LEU A 71 7.48 35.19 -38.49
N ASN A 72 8.64 35.80 -38.74
CA ASN A 72 9.87 35.46 -38.03
C ASN A 72 9.95 36.18 -36.67
N PRO A 73 10.75 35.70 -35.69
CA PRO A 73 10.82 36.29 -34.35
C PRO A 73 11.09 37.81 -34.34
N LEU A 74 11.94 38.32 -35.25
CA LEU A 74 12.23 39.76 -35.39
C LEU A 74 11.00 40.59 -35.81
N ARG A 75 10.14 40.06 -36.69
CA ARG A 75 8.89 40.72 -37.09
C ARG A 75 7.84 40.63 -35.99
N VAL A 76 7.77 39.50 -35.28
CA VAL A 76 6.90 39.33 -34.11
C VAL A 76 7.30 40.31 -32.99
N GLN A 77 8.60 40.52 -32.77
CA GLN A 77 9.12 41.50 -31.80
C GLN A 77 8.62 42.92 -32.10
N LYS A 78 8.71 43.36 -33.36
CA LYS A 78 8.18 44.66 -33.81
C LYS A 78 6.66 44.76 -33.65
N LEU A 79 5.93 43.66 -33.86
CA LEU A 79 4.48 43.63 -33.64
C LEU A 79 4.13 43.72 -32.15
N PHE A 80 4.83 42.99 -31.27
CA PHE A 80 4.61 43.02 -29.82
C PHE A 80 4.92 44.38 -29.20
N ASN A 81 5.96 45.08 -29.67
CA ASN A 81 6.30 46.43 -29.21
C ASN A 81 5.30 47.51 -29.65
N ASN A 82 4.45 47.23 -30.65
CA ASN A 82 3.43 48.16 -31.15
C ASN A 82 2.03 47.93 -30.52
N ILE A 83 1.93 47.04 -29.51
CA ILE A 83 0.67 46.78 -28.78
C ILE A 83 0.41 47.90 -27.77
N SER A 84 -0.83 48.37 -27.66
CA SER A 84 -1.21 49.38 -26.66
C SER A 84 -1.10 48.81 -25.24
N GLN A 85 -0.60 49.60 -24.28
CA GLN A 85 -0.50 49.19 -22.88
C GLN A 85 -1.88 48.83 -22.28
N GLU A 86 -2.96 49.47 -22.76
CA GLU A 86 -4.35 49.20 -22.36
C GLU A 86 -4.84 47.81 -22.78
N ASP A 87 -4.30 47.25 -23.86
CA ASP A 87 -4.67 45.93 -24.40
C ASP A 87 -3.87 44.79 -23.75
N ILE A 88 -2.72 45.08 -23.13
CA ILE A 88 -1.85 44.06 -22.49
C ILE A 88 -2.62 43.22 -21.45
N PRO A 89 -3.42 43.79 -20.53
CA PRO A 89 -4.23 42.98 -19.61
C PRO A 89 -5.25 42.06 -20.30
N ILE A 90 -5.71 42.39 -21.52
CA ILE A 90 -6.68 41.62 -22.32
C ILE A 90 -5.98 40.45 -23.04
N ILE A 91 -4.72 40.63 -23.43
CA ILE A 91 -3.88 39.59 -24.04
C ILE A 91 -3.36 38.65 -22.93
N MET A 92 -2.91 39.22 -21.81
CA MET A 92 -2.29 38.49 -20.69
C MET A 92 -3.28 38.03 -19.60
N VAL A 93 -4.60 38.02 -19.87
CA VAL A 93 -5.66 37.54 -18.94
C VAL A 93 -5.31 36.20 -18.28
N ARG A 94 -4.67 35.31 -19.04
CA ARG A 94 -4.27 33.97 -18.59
C ARG A 94 -3.11 33.98 -17.59
N SER A 95 -2.19 34.94 -17.69
CA SER A 95 -1.05 35.09 -16.77
C SER A 95 -1.48 35.76 -15.46
N GLY A 96 -2.42 36.71 -15.52
CA GLY A 96 -2.88 37.48 -14.36
C GLY A 96 -1.91 38.60 -13.94
N GLU A 97 -0.64 38.51 -14.33
CA GLU A 97 0.36 39.57 -14.24
C GLU A 97 0.31 40.48 -15.48
N ILE A 98 0.63 41.76 -15.30
CA ILE A 98 0.79 42.73 -16.39
C ILE A 98 2.24 42.72 -16.86
N LYS A 99 2.63 41.66 -17.58
CA LYS A 99 3.94 41.54 -18.26
C LYS A 99 3.81 41.84 -19.75
N HIS A 100 4.88 42.33 -20.37
CA HIS A 100 4.82 42.76 -21.75
C HIS A 100 4.92 41.55 -22.70
N PRO A 101 4.13 41.45 -23.78
CA PRO A 101 4.19 40.30 -24.69
C PRO A 101 5.57 40.03 -25.32
N ASN A 102 6.42 41.06 -25.40
CA ASN A 102 7.81 40.95 -25.84
C ASN A 102 8.66 40.02 -24.96
N ASP A 103 8.32 39.84 -23.68
CA ASP A 103 9.08 39.00 -22.74
C ASP A 103 8.98 37.50 -23.08
N LEU A 104 8.03 37.12 -23.96
CA LEU A 104 7.92 35.76 -24.52
C LEU A 104 9.00 35.46 -25.57
N LEU A 105 9.71 36.47 -26.08
CA LEU A 105 10.77 36.31 -27.07
C LEU A 105 12.14 36.28 -26.38
N LEU A 106 12.75 35.09 -26.35
CA LEU A 106 14.05 34.87 -25.73
C LEU A 106 15.17 35.63 -26.48
N THR A 107 15.51 36.82 -25.97
CA THR A 107 16.65 37.63 -26.43
C THR A 107 17.91 37.40 -25.59
N ARG A 108 17.76 36.80 -24.41
CA ARG A 108 18.81 36.44 -23.47
C ARG A 108 18.44 35.10 -22.83
N ILE A 109 19.41 34.21 -22.63
CA ILE A 109 19.22 32.92 -21.96
C ILE A 109 20.00 32.98 -20.64
N PRO A 110 19.36 32.79 -19.47
CA PRO A 110 20.08 32.70 -18.21
C PRO A 110 20.85 31.38 -18.15
N VAL A 111 22.15 31.46 -17.89
CA VAL A 111 22.99 30.27 -17.66
C VAL A 111 22.82 29.81 -16.21
N PRO A 112 22.40 28.56 -15.95
CA PRO A 112 22.25 28.05 -14.61
C PRO A 112 23.61 27.90 -13.90
N PRO A 113 23.64 28.10 -12.57
CA PRO A 113 24.85 27.93 -11.76
C PRO A 113 25.31 26.47 -11.73
N VAL A 114 26.58 26.23 -11.44
CA VAL A 114 27.21 24.90 -11.49
C VAL A 114 26.53 23.88 -10.57
N CYS A 115 25.90 24.30 -9.48
CA CYS A 115 25.12 23.41 -8.60
C CYS A 115 23.87 22.79 -9.25
N VAL A 116 23.41 23.31 -10.40
CA VAL A 116 22.32 22.73 -11.21
C VAL A 116 22.85 21.83 -12.34
N ARG A 117 24.13 21.96 -12.69
CA ARG A 117 24.81 21.23 -13.78
C ARG A 117 26.16 20.68 -13.30
N PRO A 118 26.17 19.79 -12.29
CA PRO A 118 27.40 19.32 -11.66
C PRO A 118 28.19 18.41 -12.62
N SER A 119 29.49 18.65 -12.75
CA SER A 119 30.38 17.75 -13.48
C SER A 119 30.56 16.43 -12.72
N VAL A 120 30.43 15.30 -13.42
CA VAL A 120 30.56 13.94 -12.85
C VAL A 120 31.99 13.45 -13.07
N ILE A 121 32.59 12.76 -12.10
CA ILE A 121 33.93 12.17 -12.25
C ILE A 121 33.78 10.87 -13.05
N SER A 122 34.57 10.69 -14.12
CA SER A 122 34.57 9.44 -14.88
C SER A 122 35.37 8.37 -14.15
N GLU A 123 34.77 7.21 -13.89
CA GLU A 123 35.48 6.06 -13.31
C GLU A 123 36.50 5.42 -14.29
N VAL A 124 36.33 5.65 -15.60
CA VAL A 124 37.06 4.93 -16.66
C VAL A 124 38.28 5.71 -17.18
N LYS A 125 38.31 7.04 -17.01
CA LYS A 125 39.41 7.91 -17.46
C LYS A 125 39.64 9.05 -16.46
N SER A 126 40.89 9.48 -16.32
CA SER A 126 41.25 10.68 -15.55
C SER A 126 40.64 11.95 -16.18
N GLY A 127 39.50 12.39 -15.66
CA GLY A 127 38.80 13.60 -16.10
C GLY A 127 37.35 13.66 -15.57
N THR A 128 36.72 14.81 -15.75
CA THR A 128 35.29 15.01 -15.50
C THR A 128 34.50 14.90 -16.80
N THR A 129 33.35 14.24 -16.74
CA THR A 129 32.29 14.36 -17.76
C THR A 129 31.39 15.52 -17.38
N GLU A 130 31.21 16.46 -18.29
CA GLU A 130 30.29 17.59 -18.10
C GLU A 130 28.83 17.16 -18.25
N ASP A 131 27.96 17.86 -17.53
CA ASP A 131 26.52 17.69 -17.57
C ASP A 131 25.91 18.08 -18.95
N ASP A 132 24.81 17.43 -19.34
CA ASP A 132 24.14 17.66 -20.63
C ASP A 132 23.72 19.14 -20.84
N ILE A 133 23.35 19.84 -19.75
CA ILE A 133 23.03 21.28 -19.79
C ILE A 133 24.29 22.08 -20.15
N THR A 134 25.45 21.72 -19.59
CA THR A 134 26.75 22.33 -19.92
C THR A 134 27.14 22.09 -21.38
N MET A 135 26.92 20.88 -21.90
CA MET A 135 27.14 20.57 -23.32
C MET A 135 26.21 21.39 -24.23
N LYS A 136 24.90 21.41 -23.96
CA LYS A 136 23.93 22.15 -24.76
C LYS A 136 24.16 23.67 -24.77
N LEU A 137 24.56 24.25 -23.64
CA LEU A 137 24.95 25.66 -23.58
C LEU A 137 26.18 25.95 -24.45
N SER A 138 27.15 25.04 -24.47
CA SER A 138 28.37 25.20 -25.29
C SER A 138 28.06 25.17 -26.78
N GLU A 139 27.16 24.27 -27.22
CA GLU A 139 26.63 24.25 -28.60
C GLU A 139 25.89 25.54 -28.96
N ILE A 140 25.02 26.05 -28.08
CA ILE A 140 24.26 27.30 -28.29
C ILE A 140 25.21 28.49 -28.46
N ILE A 141 26.27 28.59 -27.64
CA ILE A 141 27.29 29.64 -27.76
C ILE A 141 28.02 29.55 -29.10
N LEU A 142 28.47 28.34 -29.48
CA LEU A 142 29.19 28.12 -30.75
C LEU A 142 28.36 28.54 -31.97
N ILE A 143 27.08 28.16 -32.03
CA ILE A 143 26.18 28.49 -33.15
C ILE A 143 25.89 30.00 -33.18
N ASN A 144 25.72 30.64 -32.02
CA ASN A 144 25.53 32.08 -31.93
C ASN A 144 26.75 32.86 -32.45
N ASP A 145 27.97 32.42 -32.15
CA ASP A 145 29.20 33.01 -32.69
C ASP A 145 29.33 32.83 -34.20
N VAL A 146 29.02 31.64 -34.73
CA VAL A 146 28.99 31.37 -36.18
C VAL A 146 27.99 32.28 -36.89
N LEU A 147 26.79 32.46 -36.32
CA LEU A 147 25.76 33.37 -36.84
C LEU A 147 26.23 34.83 -36.82
N GLN A 148 27.05 35.25 -35.85
CA GLN A 148 27.64 36.59 -35.85
C GLN A 148 28.73 36.76 -36.91
N ARG A 149 29.58 35.75 -37.14
CA ARG A 149 30.61 35.77 -38.19
C ARG A 149 29.98 35.88 -39.58
N HIS A 150 29.02 34.99 -39.90
CA HIS A 150 28.28 35.04 -41.17
C HIS A 150 27.63 36.39 -41.47
N LYS A 151 27.19 37.15 -40.45
CA LYS A 151 26.67 38.52 -40.60
C LYS A 151 27.75 39.57 -40.86
N LYS A 152 28.96 39.41 -40.31
CA LYS A 152 30.10 40.31 -40.54
C LYS A 152 30.75 40.07 -41.90
N ASP A 153 30.87 38.80 -42.28
CA ASP A 153 31.57 38.35 -43.48
C ASP A 153 30.70 38.48 -44.76
N GLY A 154 29.46 38.97 -44.64
CA GLY A 154 28.55 39.17 -45.77
C GLY A 154 28.02 37.87 -46.38
N ALA A 155 27.88 36.80 -45.59
CA ALA A 155 27.45 35.49 -46.08
C ALA A 155 26.04 35.53 -46.71
N PRO A 156 25.73 34.62 -47.67
CA PRO A 156 24.42 34.58 -48.32
C PRO A 156 23.25 34.48 -47.32
N MET A 157 22.19 35.25 -47.58
CA MET A 157 20.98 35.29 -46.73
C MET A 157 20.37 33.91 -46.43
N LYS A 158 20.52 32.94 -47.36
CA LYS A 158 20.10 31.54 -47.15
C LYS A 158 20.85 30.92 -45.98
N THR A 159 22.18 30.94 -45.99
CA THR A 159 23.05 30.40 -44.93
C THR A 159 22.78 31.06 -43.58
N VAL A 160 22.63 32.40 -43.55
CA VAL A 160 22.30 33.14 -42.32
C VAL A 160 20.94 32.71 -41.73
N THR A 161 19.97 32.37 -42.59
CA THR A 161 18.65 31.88 -42.16
C THR A 161 18.74 30.45 -41.63
N GLU A 162 19.45 29.56 -42.33
CA GLU A 162 19.67 28.16 -41.90
C GLU A 162 20.39 28.07 -40.54
N THR A 163 21.44 28.87 -40.31
CA THR A 163 22.12 28.95 -39.00
C THR A 163 21.19 29.51 -37.91
N TRP A 164 20.29 30.44 -38.24
CA TRP A 164 19.34 31.01 -37.28
C TRP A 164 18.24 30.02 -36.88
N ASP A 165 17.76 29.20 -37.81
CA ASP A 165 16.82 28.12 -37.51
C ASP A 165 17.49 27.00 -36.70
N HIS A 166 18.76 26.68 -36.98
CA HIS A 166 19.54 25.73 -36.18
C HIS A 166 19.72 26.21 -34.73
N LEU A 167 19.96 27.50 -34.50
CA LEU A 167 20.02 28.10 -33.17
C LEU A 167 18.69 27.95 -32.41
N GLN A 168 17.55 28.17 -33.09
CA GLN A 168 16.22 28.00 -32.48
C GLN A 168 15.97 26.55 -32.03
N ILE A 169 16.44 25.56 -32.81
CA ILE A 169 16.30 24.13 -32.46
C ILE A 169 17.11 23.78 -31.21
N GLN A 170 18.37 24.20 -31.10
CA GLN A 170 19.18 23.87 -29.91
C GLN A 170 18.63 24.55 -28.64
N VAL A 171 18.15 25.79 -28.75
CA VAL A 171 17.50 26.47 -27.63
C VAL A 171 16.19 25.78 -27.23
N ALA A 172 15.43 25.22 -28.17
CA ALA A 172 14.22 24.44 -27.86
C ALA A 172 14.54 23.11 -27.14
N LEU A 173 15.57 22.39 -27.58
CA LEU A 173 16.04 21.15 -26.95
C LEU A 173 16.57 21.37 -25.52
N TYR A 174 17.22 22.53 -25.29
CA TYR A 174 17.72 22.92 -23.98
C TYR A 174 16.60 23.05 -22.91
N PHE A 175 15.37 23.44 -23.29
CA PHE A 175 14.26 23.57 -22.33
C PHE A 175 13.41 22.30 -22.17
N ASN A 176 13.29 21.48 -23.21
CA ASN A 176 12.44 20.28 -23.20
C ASN A 176 13.26 19.02 -23.54
N SER A 177 13.90 18.46 -22.52
CA SER A 177 14.50 17.11 -22.54
C SER A 177 13.81 16.28 -21.45
N GLU A 178 12.87 15.42 -21.82
CA GLU A 178 12.04 14.70 -20.84
C GLU A 178 12.80 13.55 -20.16
N LEU A 179 13.07 13.69 -18.86
CA LEU A 179 13.41 12.58 -17.97
C LEU A 179 13.10 12.93 -16.51
N SER A 180 12.66 11.95 -15.71
CA SER A 180 12.38 12.10 -14.28
C SER A 180 12.41 10.76 -13.55
N GLY A 181 13.25 10.64 -12.53
CA GLY A 181 13.30 9.48 -11.64
C GLY A 181 14.44 9.59 -10.63
N LEU A 182 14.15 9.41 -9.34
CA LEU A 182 15.16 9.30 -8.28
C LEU A 182 15.52 7.82 -8.04
N PRO A 183 16.77 7.48 -7.69
CA PRO A 183 17.23 6.10 -7.55
C PRO A 183 16.54 5.38 -6.36
N PRO A 184 15.95 4.18 -6.56
CA PRO A 184 15.34 3.39 -5.49
C PRO A 184 16.30 2.84 -4.42
N GLU A 185 17.60 2.96 -4.63
CA GLU A 185 18.68 2.30 -3.87
C GLU A 185 18.86 2.84 -2.44
N MET A 186 18.33 4.03 -2.14
CA MET A 186 18.44 4.65 -0.81
C MET A 186 17.45 4.11 0.23
N GLN A 187 16.66 3.07 -0.09
CA GLN A 187 15.68 2.49 0.82
C GLN A 187 16.15 1.14 1.39
N PRO A 188 16.21 0.96 2.73
CA PRO A 188 16.61 -0.30 3.34
C PRO A 188 15.49 -1.34 3.23
N LYS A 189 15.50 -2.10 2.14
CA LYS A 189 14.63 -3.26 1.93
C LYS A 189 15.20 -4.47 2.66
N LYS A 190 14.33 -5.24 3.33
CA LYS A 190 14.65 -6.57 3.85
C LYS A 190 13.44 -7.49 3.79
N VAL A 191 13.73 -8.77 3.57
CA VAL A 191 12.76 -9.86 3.59
C VAL A 191 11.99 -9.93 4.91
N ILE A 192 10.69 -10.19 4.82
CA ILE A 192 9.79 -10.38 5.97
C ILE A 192 9.68 -11.84 6.42
N SER A 193 9.23 -12.07 7.65
CA SER A 193 8.94 -13.41 8.17
C SER A 193 7.78 -13.36 9.19
N PRO A 194 6.98 -14.43 9.34
CA PRO A 194 5.90 -14.47 10.32
C PRO A 194 6.46 -14.56 11.76
N ASP A 195 5.76 -13.94 12.72
CA ASP A 195 5.93 -14.24 14.15
C ASP A 195 4.61 -14.03 14.93
N PRO A 196 3.86 -15.10 15.23
CA PRO A 196 2.56 -15.02 15.88
C PRO A 196 2.66 -14.65 17.37
N ASN A 197 3.85 -14.65 17.96
CA ASN A 197 4.05 -14.28 19.36
C ASN A 197 4.11 -12.76 19.56
N LEU A 198 4.52 -12.01 18.52
CA LEU A 198 4.47 -10.56 18.53
C LEU A 198 3.03 -10.07 18.64
N ARG A 199 2.83 -8.94 19.34
CA ARG A 199 1.55 -8.22 19.31
C ARG A 199 1.30 -7.70 17.90
N ILE A 200 0.03 -7.47 17.58
CA ILE A 200 -0.38 -7.05 16.22
C ILE A 200 0.03 -5.60 15.93
N ASP A 201 0.26 -4.80 16.98
CA ASP A 201 0.88 -3.48 16.92
C ASP A 201 2.41 -3.50 17.11
N GLU A 202 3.07 -4.67 17.12
CA GLU A 202 4.53 -4.82 17.22
C GLU A 202 5.16 -5.33 15.91
N VAL A 203 6.34 -4.78 15.57
CA VAL A 203 7.20 -5.26 14.49
C VAL A 203 8.58 -5.65 15.06
N GLY A 204 8.98 -6.88 14.80
CA GLY A 204 10.30 -7.42 15.10
C GLY A 204 11.35 -6.79 14.20
N VAL A 205 12.24 -5.97 14.79
CA VAL A 205 13.36 -5.32 14.12
C VAL A 205 14.67 -6.05 14.45
N PRO A 206 15.46 -6.51 13.47
CA PRO A 206 16.77 -7.11 13.70
C PRO A 206 17.72 -6.20 14.48
N VAL A 207 18.51 -6.76 15.40
CA VAL A 207 19.57 -6.03 16.15
C VAL A 207 20.47 -5.21 15.20
N TYR A 208 20.91 -5.80 14.09
CA TYR A 208 21.75 -5.12 13.09
C TYR A 208 21.09 -3.89 12.45
N VAL A 209 19.76 -3.85 12.35
CA VAL A 209 19.01 -2.68 11.86
C VAL A 209 18.89 -1.64 12.98
N ALA A 210 18.64 -2.08 14.22
CA ALA A 210 18.52 -1.22 15.39
C ALA A 210 19.81 -0.47 15.75
N LEU A 211 20.98 -1.08 15.51
CA LEU A 211 22.29 -0.42 15.66
C LEU A 211 22.52 0.72 14.64
N ILE A 212 21.95 0.60 13.43
CA ILE A 212 22.13 1.57 12.34
C ILE A 212 21.09 2.69 12.43
N LEU A 213 19.82 2.34 12.61
CA LEU A 213 18.72 3.30 12.71
C LEU A 213 18.68 3.91 14.11
N THR A 214 18.99 5.20 14.19
CA THR A 214 18.99 5.96 15.45
C THR A 214 17.73 6.81 15.62
N PHE A 215 17.49 7.21 16.86
CA PHE A 215 16.53 8.24 17.23
C PHE A 215 17.24 9.34 18.04
N PRO A 216 17.12 10.63 17.66
CA PRO A 216 17.70 11.75 18.39
C PRO A 216 16.89 12.03 19.67
N GLU A 217 17.34 11.47 20.79
CA GLU A 217 16.71 11.67 22.09
C GLU A 217 17.31 12.93 22.76
N VAL A 218 16.46 13.90 23.08
CA VAL A 218 16.89 15.12 23.79
C VAL A 218 17.08 14.81 25.27
N VAL A 219 18.26 15.15 25.81
CA VAL A 219 18.61 14.89 27.21
C VAL A 219 17.78 15.79 28.14
N ASN A 220 17.08 15.18 29.09
CA ASN A 220 16.30 15.83 30.11
C ASN A 220 16.58 15.20 31.49
N ASN A 221 16.07 15.83 32.55
CA ASN A 221 16.30 15.38 33.94
C ASN A 221 15.85 13.94 34.22
N TYR A 222 14.89 13.41 33.44
CA TYR A 222 14.34 12.07 33.62
C TYR A 222 15.11 10.98 32.85
N ASN A 223 15.76 11.32 31.73
CA ASN A 223 16.43 10.37 30.85
C ASN A 223 17.97 10.43 30.92
N ILE A 224 18.55 11.44 31.56
CA ILE A 224 20.01 11.68 31.59
C ILE A 224 20.80 10.46 32.06
N GLU A 225 20.36 9.75 33.10
CA GLU A 225 21.03 8.52 33.58
C GLU A 225 20.98 7.38 32.56
N ARG A 226 19.86 7.24 31.84
CA ARG A 226 19.71 6.26 30.76
C ARG A 226 20.61 6.61 29.59
N MET A 227 20.65 7.89 29.18
CA MET A 227 21.52 8.36 28.10
C MET A 227 23.01 8.15 28.42
N LYS A 228 23.44 8.44 29.65
CA LYS A 228 24.82 8.15 30.09
C LYS A 228 25.17 6.66 29.97
N LYS A 229 24.27 5.74 30.33
CA LYS A 229 24.47 4.29 30.15
C LYS A 229 24.59 3.89 28.68
N LEU A 230 23.75 4.45 27.80
CA LEU A 230 23.82 4.18 26.35
C LEU A 230 25.12 4.70 25.72
N ILE A 231 25.63 5.85 26.16
CA ILE A 231 26.92 6.42 25.71
C ILE A 231 28.08 5.51 26.11
N LEU A 232 28.09 4.98 27.34
CA LEU A 232 29.12 4.06 27.82
C LEU A 232 29.15 2.74 27.02
N ASN A 233 27.98 2.19 26.68
CA ASN A 233 27.86 1.01 25.83
C ASN A 233 28.42 1.26 24.41
N GLY A 234 28.27 2.49 23.88
CA GLY A 234 28.82 2.92 22.60
C GLY A 234 28.02 2.46 21.37
N SER A 235 28.68 2.45 20.21
CA SER A 235 28.03 2.19 18.90
C SER A 235 27.78 0.72 18.59
N ASP A 236 28.58 -0.18 19.16
CA ASP A 236 28.71 -1.55 18.64
C ASP A 236 27.82 -2.57 19.38
N ILE A 237 27.34 -2.21 20.58
CA ILE A 237 26.54 -3.07 21.45
C ILE A 237 25.14 -2.45 21.62
N HIS A 238 24.11 -3.24 21.36
CA HIS A 238 22.72 -2.87 21.67
C HIS A 238 22.39 -3.24 23.12
N PRO A 239 21.75 -2.36 23.91
CA PRO A 239 21.32 -1.00 23.57
C PRO A 239 22.46 0.02 23.80
N GLY A 240 22.70 0.91 22.83
CA GLY A 240 23.77 1.91 22.86
C GLY A 240 23.43 3.19 22.10
N ALA A 241 24.46 3.91 21.64
CA ALA A 241 24.31 5.16 20.90
C ALA A 241 25.48 5.38 19.91
N ASN A 242 25.19 6.04 18.79
CA ASN A 242 26.19 6.31 17.74
C ASN A 242 26.78 7.72 17.85
N TYR A 243 25.96 8.74 18.16
CA TYR A 243 26.41 10.12 18.18
C TYR A 243 25.87 10.91 19.38
N VAL A 244 26.64 11.92 19.78
CA VAL A 244 26.21 12.98 20.72
C VAL A 244 26.38 14.33 20.03
N ILE A 245 25.35 15.16 20.07
CA ILE A 245 25.34 16.51 19.51
C ILE A 245 25.17 17.48 20.66
N ASP A 246 26.16 18.34 20.86
CA ASP A 246 26.12 19.45 21.81
C ASP A 246 25.15 20.53 21.30
N ARG A 247 24.20 20.94 22.15
CA ARG A 247 23.14 21.90 21.77
C ARG A 247 23.69 23.28 21.41
N ILE A 248 24.80 23.71 22.01
CA ILE A 248 25.34 25.06 21.87
C ILE A 248 26.23 25.14 20.63
N THR A 249 27.11 24.15 20.46
CA THR A 249 28.10 24.16 19.37
C THR A 249 27.61 23.47 18.09
N GLY A 250 26.51 22.72 18.15
CA GLY A 250 26.02 21.88 17.05
C GLY A 250 26.99 20.76 16.64
N THR A 251 28.08 20.56 17.38
CA THR A 251 29.16 19.65 16.99
C THR A 251 28.75 18.21 17.24
N LYS A 252 28.55 17.45 16.16
CA LYS A 252 28.20 16.02 16.20
C LYS A 252 29.46 15.18 16.44
N ARG A 253 29.57 14.60 17.64
CA ARG A 253 30.66 13.70 18.05
C ARG A 253 30.25 12.24 17.82
N LEU A 254 31.11 11.45 17.18
CA LEU A 254 30.90 10.02 16.90
C LEU A 254 31.49 9.17 18.03
N LEU A 255 30.65 8.41 18.73
CA LEU A 255 31.01 7.61 19.92
C LEU A 255 31.90 6.38 19.62
N LYS A 256 32.17 6.10 18.34
CA LYS A 256 33.16 5.10 17.91
C LYS A 256 34.61 5.54 18.21
N TYR A 257 34.84 6.84 18.38
CA TYR A 257 36.16 7.42 18.64
C TYR A 257 36.15 8.29 19.91
N GLY A 258 37.28 8.34 20.62
CA GLY A 258 37.42 9.07 21.88
C GLY A 258 36.94 8.30 23.13
N SER A 259 37.15 8.89 24.32
CA SER A 259 36.68 8.31 25.58
C SER A 259 35.17 8.49 25.75
N ARG A 260 34.47 7.38 26.00
CA ARG A 260 33.01 7.35 26.22
C ARG A 260 32.66 7.87 27.61
N GLU A 261 33.55 7.69 28.57
CA GLU A 261 33.43 8.08 29.98
C GLU A 261 33.41 9.60 30.11
N THR A 262 34.38 10.28 29.49
CA THR A 262 34.44 11.75 29.46
C THR A 262 33.26 12.35 28.71
N CYS A 263 32.83 11.74 27.59
CA CYS A 263 31.60 12.15 26.90
C CYS A 263 30.36 12.01 27.81
N ALA A 264 30.19 10.87 28.49
CA ALA A 264 29.07 10.65 29.40
C ALA A 264 29.07 11.57 30.63
N GLN A 265 30.26 11.93 31.15
CA GLN A 265 30.39 12.90 32.24
C GLN A 265 30.05 14.33 31.79
N SER A 266 30.47 14.73 30.59
CA SER A 266 30.26 16.07 30.03
C SER A 266 28.84 16.35 29.51
N LEU A 267 27.98 15.33 29.44
CA LEU A 267 26.60 15.41 28.94
C LEU A 267 25.73 16.36 29.79
N LYS A 268 25.08 17.34 29.14
CA LYS A 268 24.22 18.34 29.75
C LYS A 268 22.76 18.17 29.34
N VAL A 269 21.86 18.81 30.10
CA VAL A 269 20.43 18.89 29.78
C VAL A 269 20.24 19.76 28.53
N GLY A 270 19.55 19.21 27.54
CA GLY A 270 19.34 19.84 26.23
C GLY A 270 20.25 19.32 25.11
N ASP A 271 21.33 18.60 25.42
CA ASP A 271 22.12 17.89 24.39
C ASP A 271 21.27 16.80 23.72
N ILE A 272 21.68 16.36 22.52
CA ILE A 272 20.96 15.33 21.76
C ILE A 272 21.83 14.09 21.65
N VAL A 273 21.27 12.93 22.02
CA VAL A 273 21.93 11.63 21.88
C VAL A 273 21.21 10.82 20.81
N GLU A 274 21.90 10.52 19.72
CA GLU A 274 21.42 9.60 18.69
C GLU A 274 21.63 8.15 19.17
N ARG A 275 20.71 7.73 20.05
CA ARG A 275 20.64 6.37 20.55
C ARG A 275 20.16 5.41 19.48
N HIS A 276 20.51 4.13 19.62
CA HIS A 276 19.94 3.04 18.82
C HIS A 276 18.41 2.95 19.01
N LEU A 277 17.74 2.35 18.03
CA LEU A 277 16.33 2.00 18.13
C LEU A 277 16.12 1.02 19.29
N ASP A 278 15.15 1.28 20.16
CA ASP A 278 14.88 0.46 21.35
C ASP A 278 13.47 -0.14 21.31
N THR A 279 13.22 -1.15 22.13
CA THR A 279 11.92 -1.82 22.20
C THR A 279 10.85 -0.86 22.72
N GLY A 280 9.78 -0.71 21.94
CA GLY A 280 8.70 0.25 22.18
C GLY A 280 8.80 1.55 21.39
N ASP A 281 9.88 1.79 20.62
CA ASP A 281 9.93 2.93 19.71
C ASP A 281 8.89 2.84 18.58
N ILE A 282 8.40 3.99 18.16
CA ILE A 282 7.41 4.18 17.10
C ILE A 282 8.11 4.10 15.74
N VAL A 283 7.66 3.21 14.85
CA VAL A 283 8.22 3.00 13.50
C VAL A 283 7.11 2.85 12.47
N LEU A 284 7.33 3.39 11.27
CA LEU A 284 6.43 3.21 10.13
C LEU A 284 6.89 2.01 9.30
N PHE A 285 5.95 1.15 8.91
CA PHE A 285 6.20 -0.07 8.17
C PHE A 285 5.30 -0.13 6.93
N ASN A 286 5.90 -0.33 5.75
CA ASN A 286 5.28 -0.13 4.44
C ASN A 286 5.63 -1.27 3.46
N ARG A 287 4.66 -1.69 2.64
CA ARG A 287 4.90 -2.56 1.48
C ARG A 287 4.68 -1.79 0.18
N GLN A 288 5.59 -1.98 -0.77
CA GLN A 288 5.52 -1.41 -2.11
C GLN A 288 5.07 -2.51 -3.09
N PRO A 289 4.11 -2.26 -4.01
CA PRO A 289 3.38 -1.01 -4.24
C PRO A 289 2.27 -0.75 -3.20
N SER A 290 2.13 0.50 -2.79
CA SER A 290 1.11 0.94 -1.83
C SER A 290 -0.21 1.23 -2.57
N LEU A 291 -1.24 0.40 -2.37
CA LEU A 291 -2.54 0.52 -3.07
C LEU A 291 -3.57 1.36 -2.31
N HIS A 292 -3.45 1.44 -0.98
CA HIS A 292 -4.40 2.13 -0.09
C HIS A 292 -3.70 2.68 1.15
N LYS A 293 -4.35 3.57 1.90
CA LYS A 293 -3.74 4.24 3.07
C LYS A 293 -3.11 3.28 4.10
N ILE A 294 -3.67 2.08 4.23
CA ILE A 294 -3.29 1.03 5.20
C ILE A 294 -2.10 0.18 4.69
N SER A 295 -1.59 0.42 3.47
CA SER A 295 -0.34 -0.19 2.98
C SER A 295 0.89 0.35 3.71
N ILE A 296 0.74 1.46 4.46
CA ILE A 296 1.70 1.97 5.45
C ILE A 296 0.98 2.12 6.80
N MET A 297 1.58 1.59 7.87
CA MET A 297 1.06 1.72 9.24
C MET A 297 2.20 1.92 10.24
N CYS A 298 1.86 2.46 11.39
CA CYS A 298 2.76 2.63 12.53
C CYS A 298 2.68 1.43 13.47
N HIS A 299 3.84 0.83 13.75
CA HIS A 299 4.06 -0.26 14.70
C HIS A 299 5.01 0.17 15.82
N ARG A 300 5.05 -0.60 16.89
CA ARG A 300 6.07 -0.53 17.94
C ARG A 300 7.22 -1.46 17.58
N ALA A 301 8.43 -0.94 17.49
CA ALA A 301 9.62 -1.76 17.27
C ALA A 301 9.85 -2.68 18.47
N ARG A 302 10.20 -3.94 18.21
CA ARG A 302 10.66 -4.90 19.20
C ARG A 302 11.94 -5.53 18.70
N ILE A 303 13.02 -5.42 19.47
CA ILE A 303 14.33 -5.85 18.98
C ILE A 303 14.43 -7.37 19.06
N VAL A 304 14.71 -8.03 17.93
CA VAL A 304 14.73 -9.49 17.79
C VAL A 304 16.04 -10.01 17.20
N PRO A 305 16.50 -11.22 17.59
CA PRO A 305 17.65 -11.86 16.96
C PRO A 305 17.29 -12.37 15.56
N GLY A 306 18.19 -12.17 14.60
CA GLY A 306 18.01 -12.57 13.19
C GLY A 306 18.38 -11.45 12.22
N ARG A 307 17.84 -11.53 11.00
CA ARG A 307 18.10 -10.56 9.91
C ARG A 307 16.84 -10.08 9.17
N THR A 308 15.69 -10.74 9.33
CA THR A 308 14.42 -10.41 8.69
C THR A 308 13.51 -9.57 9.59
N PHE A 309 12.65 -8.74 9.00
CA PHE A 309 11.58 -8.09 9.75
C PHE A 309 10.49 -9.10 10.09
N ARG A 310 9.93 -9.03 11.30
CA ARG A 310 8.85 -9.94 11.74
C ARG A 310 7.62 -9.18 12.16
N PHE A 311 6.44 -9.72 11.90
CA PHE A 311 5.19 -9.18 12.41
C PHE A 311 4.10 -10.26 12.49
N ASN A 312 3.05 -9.97 13.24
CA ASN A 312 1.93 -10.89 13.42
C ASN A 312 1.11 -11.02 12.13
N GLU A 313 0.79 -12.25 11.75
CA GLU A 313 0.18 -12.59 10.47
C GLU A 313 -1.26 -12.06 10.31
N CYS A 314 -1.92 -11.69 11.42
CA CYS A 314 -3.20 -10.97 11.38
C CYS A 314 -3.09 -9.63 10.62
N ALA A 315 -1.91 -9.00 10.62
CA ALA A 315 -1.63 -7.75 9.94
C ALA A 315 -1.15 -7.90 8.48
N CYS A 316 -1.04 -9.13 7.94
CA CYS A 316 -0.66 -9.33 6.53
C CYS A 316 -1.69 -8.82 5.53
N THR A 317 -2.98 -8.91 5.86
CA THR A 317 -4.07 -8.58 4.92
C THR A 317 -4.01 -7.11 4.45
N PRO A 318 -3.80 -6.08 5.30
CA PRO A 318 -3.56 -4.70 4.84
C PRO A 318 -2.35 -4.51 3.93
N TYR A 319 -1.27 -5.24 4.12
CA TYR A 319 -0.07 -5.16 3.28
C TYR A 319 -0.18 -6.02 2.01
N ASN A 320 -1.18 -6.90 1.94
CA ASN A 320 -1.33 -7.95 0.92
C ASN A 320 -0.08 -8.85 0.79
N ALA A 321 0.59 -9.12 1.92
CA ALA A 321 1.86 -9.84 1.99
C ALA A 321 1.65 -11.32 2.36
N ASP A 322 2.46 -12.22 1.81
CA ASP A 322 2.31 -13.68 1.94
C ASP A 322 3.59 -14.48 2.25
N PHE A 323 4.68 -13.79 2.62
CA PHE A 323 5.93 -14.37 3.15
C PHE A 323 6.66 -15.35 2.20
N ASP A 324 6.54 -15.17 0.89
CA ASP A 324 7.16 -15.99 -0.15
C ASP A 324 8.61 -15.59 -0.53
N GLY A 325 9.07 -14.44 -0.02
CA GLY A 325 10.27 -13.74 -0.47
C GLY A 325 10.11 -12.21 -0.43
N ASP A 326 8.86 -11.75 -0.32
CA ASP A 326 8.45 -10.37 -0.02
C ASP A 326 9.44 -9.55 0.84
N GLU A 327 9.68 -8.29 0.43
CA GLU A 327 10.44 -7.30 1.19
C GLU A 327 9.57 -6.12 1.61
N MET A 328 9.85 -5.54 2.78
CA MET A 328 9.14 -4.37 3.29
C MET A 328 10.11 -3.30 3.82
N ASN A 329 9.66 -2.05 3.74
CA ASN A 329 10.40 -0.88 4.16
C ASN A 329 10.03 -0.48 5.59
N LEU A 330 11.05 -0.08 6.37
CA LEU A 330 10.88 0.47 7.71
C LEU A 330 11.46 1.88 7.78
N HIS A 331 10.69 2.82 8.33
CA HIS A 331 11.08 4.22 8.51
C HIS A 331 10.95 4.60 9.99
N VAL A 332 11.93 5.31 10.54
CA VAL A 332 11.94 5.77 11.94
C VAL A 332 11.70 7.28 11.98
N PRO A 333 10.53 7.77 12.44
CA PRO A 333 10.27 9.20 12.55
C PRO A 333 11.25 9.87 13.52
N GLN A 334 11.88 10.95 13.07
CA GLN A 334 12.99 11.59 13.78
C GLN A 334 12.55 12.69 14.78
N THR A 335 11.33 13.24 14.64
CA THR A 335 10.79 14.26 15.55
C THR A 335 9.74 13.68 16.49
N TYR A 336 9.62 14.26 17.69
CA TYR A 336 8.61 13.84 18.67
C TYR A 336 7.17 14.05 18.16
N GLU A 337 6.92 15.12 17.41
CA GLU A 337 5.62 15.40 16.76
C GLU A 337 5.24 14.31 15.77
N ALA A 338 6.15 13.95 14.86
CA ALA A 338 5.91 12.87 13.89
C ALA A 338 5.74 11.49 14.57
N LYS A 339 6.44 11.23 15.68
CA LYS A 339 6.21 10.01 16.47
C LYS A 339 4.82 10.00 17.13
N ALA A 340 4.37 11.13 17.64
CA ALA A 340 3.04 11.26 18.24
C ALA A 340 1.93 11.09 17.19
N GLU A 341 2.04 11.78 16.05
CA GLU A 341 1.09 11.68 14.94
C GLU A 341 1.02 10.26 14.37
N ALA A 342 2.18 9.65 14.07
CA ALA A 342 2.25 8.27 13.58
C ALA A 342 1.62 7.28 14.58
N SER A 343 1.92 7.40 15.88
CA SER A 343 1.38 6.51 16.89
C SER A 343 -0.12 6.66 17.11
N LEU A 344 -0.69 7.85 16.88
CA LEU A 344 -2.11 8.14 17.13
C LEU A 344 -2.98 7.87 15.88
N LEU A 345 -2.55 8.35 14.70
CA LEU A 345 -3.36 8.32 13.48
C LEU A 345 -3.03 7.13 12.58
N MET A 346 -1.76 6.75 12.50
CA MET A 346 -1.29 5.66 11.64
C MET A 346 -1.13 4.33 12.39
N GLY A 347 -1.39 4.30 13.70
CA GLY A 347 -1.28 3.09 14.53
C GLY A 347 -2.14 1.95 14.00
N VAL A 348 -1.64 0.71 14.12
CA VAL A 348 -2.38 -0.50 13.73
C VAL A 348 -3.72 -0.60 14.45
N LYS A 349 -3.74 -0.26 15.75
CA LYS A 349 -4.94 -0.27 16.61
C LYS A 349 -6.07 0.61 16.08
N SER A 350 -5.71 1.80 15.60
CA SER A 350 -6.64 2.81 15.08
C SER A 350 -7.06 2.54 13.64
N ASN A 351 -6.38 1.62 12.94
CA ASN A 351 -6.61 1.27 11.53
C ASN A 351 -7.00 -0.21 11.31
N LEU A 352 -7.60 -0.86 12.31
CA LEU A 352 -8.13 -2.24 12.18
C LEU A 352 -9.22 -2.38 11.10
N ILE A 353 -9.94 -1.30 10.80
CA ILE A 353 -11.05 -1.26 9.83
C ILE A 353 -10.67 -0.56 8.52
N THR A 354 -11.22 -1.03 7.40
CA THR A 354 -11.06 -0.36 6.10
C THR A 354 -11.98 0.87 5.99
N PRO A 355 -11.50 2.03 5.49
CA PRO A 355 -12.33 3.22 5.28
C PRO A 355 -13.37 3.02 4.17
N ARG A 356 -13.24 2.00 3.31
CA ARG A 356 -14.13 1.78 2.16
C ARG A 356 -15.50 1.20 2.56
N SER A 357 -15.52 0.18 3.42
CA SER A 357 -16.74 -0.52 3.84
C SER A 357 -17.00 -0.44 5.35
N GLY A 358 -16.03 -0.01 6.16
CA GLY A 358 -16.10 -0.05 7.62
C GLY A 358 -16.07 -1.48 8.19
N GLU A 359 -15.46 -2.42 7.47
CA GLU A 359 -15.26 -3.81 7.89
C GLU A 359 -13.85 -4.02 8.48
N PRO A 360 -13.65 -5.01 9.36
CA PRO A 360 -12.33 -5.36 9.83
C PRO A 360 -11.47 -5.89 8.68
N LEU A 361 -10.30 -5.28 8.50
CA LEU A 361 -9.28 -5.69 7.54
C LEU A 361 -8.18 -6.51 8.23
N ILE A 362 -7.80 -6.11 9.44
CA ILE A 362 -6.92 -6.87 10.33
C ILE A 362 -7.79 -7.82 11.15
N ALA A 363 -7.52 -9.11 11.02
CA ALA A 363 -8.37 -10.19 11.52
C ALA A 363 -7.58 -11.52 11.52
N ALA A 364 -8.18 -12.59 12.04
CA ALA A 364 -7.58 -13.92 11.96
C ALA A 364 -7.44 -14.37 10.50
N ILE A 365 -6.31 -14.99 10.16
CA ILE A 365 -6.03 -15.55 8.83
C ILE A 365 -5.99 -17.08 8.85
N GLN A 366 -6.08 -17.70 7.67
CA GLN A 366 -5.79 -19.11 7.35
C GLN A 366 -5.79 -20.08 8.56
N ASP A 367 -4.63 -20.38 9.14
CA ASP A 367 -4.48 -21.40 10.19
C ASP A 367 -5.11 -21.01 11.53
N PHE A 368 -5.20 -19.72 11.86
CA PHE A 368 -5.92 -19.25 13.05
C PHE A 368 -7.42 -19.53 12.92
N ILE A 369 -7.99 -19.39 11.72
CA ILE A 369 -9.40 -19.75 11.44
C ILE A 369 -9.58 -21.26 11.53
N THR A 370 -8.70 -22.05 10.90
CA THR A 370 -8.75 -23.53 10.94
C THR A 370 -8.63 -24.06 12.37
N GLY A 371 -7.67 -23.54 13.15
CA GLY A 371 -7.46 -23.90 14.55
C GLY A 371 -8.64 -23.54 15.45
N ALA A 372 -9.20 -22.32 15.32
CA ALA A 372 -10.37 -21.91 16.08
C ALA A 372 -11.64 -22.71 15.73
N TYR A 373 -11.84 -23.04 14.44
CA TYR A 373 -12.93 -23.89 13.98
C TYR A 373 -12.84 -25.31 14.57
N LEU A 374 -11.66 -25.93 14.50
CA LEU A 374 -11.43 -27.28 15.05
C LEU A 374 -11.50 -27.31 16.59
N LEU A 375 -11.03 -26.25 17.26
CA LEU A 375 -11.14 -26.10 18.71
C LEU A 375 -12.61 -25.99 19.12
N THR A 376 -13.42 -25.16 18.45
CA THR A 376 -14.82 -24.93 18.81
C THR A 376 -15.81 -25.98 18.30
N HIS A 377 -15.34 -27.01 17.60
CA HIS A 377 -16.16 -28.16 17.18
C HIS A 377 -16.75 -28.92 18.39
N LYS A 378 -17.97 -29.45 18.26
CA LYS A 378 -18.69 -30.15 19.36
C LYS A 378 -17.93 -31.33 19.95
N ASP A 379 -17.18 -32.04 19.12
CA ASP A 379 -16.49 -33.27 19.50
C ASP A 379 -15.14 -33.01 20.20
N THR A 380 -14.71 -31.74 20.33
CA THR A 380 -13.44 -31.37 20.96
C THR A 380 -13.61 -31.26 22.48
N PHE A 381 -13.28 -32.35 23.17
CA PHE A 381 -13.15 -32.41 24.63
C PHE A 381 -11.69 -32.40 25.05
N LEU A 382 -11.37 -31.68 26.12
CA LEU A 382 -10.02 -31.43 26.60
C LEU A 382 -9.89 -31.84 28.07
N THR A 383 -8.79 -32.52 28.38
CA THR A 383 -8.41 -32.88 29.76
C THR A 383 -7.88 -31.66 30.52
N TYR A 384 -7.79 -31.76 31.85
CA TYR A 384 -7.29 -30.68 32.71
C TYR A 384 -5.86 -30.24 32.33
N SER A 385 -4.98 -31.17 31.96
CA SER A 385 -3.59 -30.88 31.57
C SER A 385 -3.51 -30.15 30.22
N GLU A 386 -4.35 -30.52 29.25
CA GLU A 386 -4.46 -29.85 27.96
C GLU A 386 -5.07 -28.45 28.10
N ALA A 387 -6.15 -28.32 28.88
CA ALA A 387 -6.74 -27.02 29.20
C ALA A 387 -5.73 -26.08 29.88
N CYS A 388 -4.95 -26.59 30.84
CA CYS A 388 -3.83 -25.85 31.44
C CYS A 388 -2.77 -25.43 30.41
N ARG A 389 -2.41 -26.32 29.46
CA ARG A 389 -1.42 -26.04 28.42
C ARG A 389 -1.88 -24.92 27.47
N PHE A 390 -3.12 -24.96 27.00
CA PHE A 390 -3.66 -23.93 26.12
C PHE A 390 -3.89 -22.60 26.84
N ALA A 391 -4.27 -22.64 28.13
CA ALA A 391 -4.27 -21.45 28.98
C ALA A 391 -2.86 -20.84 29.11
N ALA A 392 -1.84 -21.65 29.37
CA ALA A 392 -0.46 -21.17 29.49
C ALA A 392 0.09 -20.54 28.19
N ALA A 393 -0.35 -21.01 27.02
CA ALA A 393 0.02 -20.41 25.72
C ALA A 393 -0.42 -18.95 25.56
N VAL A 394 -1.41 -18.48 26.35
CA VAL A 394 -1.91 -17.10 26.32
C VAL A 394 -1.08 -16.17 27.23
N ILE A 395 -0.31 -16.71 28.18
CA ILE A 395 0.48 -15.91 29.13
C ILE A 395 1.64 -15.22 28.40
N ASP A 396 1.76 -13.90 28.55
CA ASP A 396 2.89 -13.12 28.05
C ASP A 396 4.07 -13.22 29.04
N CYS A 397 5.07 -14.04 28.74
CA CYS A 397 6.27 -14.15 29.58
C CYS A 397 7.11 -12.87 29.68
N TYR A 398 6.90 -11.89 28.78
CA TYR A 398 7.61 -10.60 28.78
C TYR A 398 6.83 -9.48 29.49
N ALA A 399 5.57 -9.72 29.88
CA ALA A 399 4.77 -8.72 30.59
C ALA A 399 5.33 -8.47 32.02
N LYS A 400 5.58 -7.18 32.33
CA LYS A 400 6.04 -6.73 33.66
C LYS A 400 5.06 -7.07 34.81
N LYS A 401 3.80 -7.35 34.49
CA LYS A 401 2.77 -7.80 35.43
C LYS A 401 2.08 -9.04 34.85
N GLN A 402 2.24 -10.17 35.53
CA GLN A 402 1.62 -11.43 35.14
C GLN A 402 0.16 -11.49 35.60
N LYS A 403 -0.73 -12.04 34.75
CA LYS A 403 -2.15 -12.26 35.06
C LYS A 403 -2.36 -13.72 35.45
N ARG A 404 -3.08 -13.97 36.55
CA ARG A 404 -3.25 -15.32 37.15
C ARG A 404 -4.44 -16.07 36.54
N ILE A 405 -4.22 -16.87 35.50
CA ILE A 405 -5.29 -17.66 34.82
C ILE A 405 -6.01 -18.62 35.80
N ARG A 406 -7.34 -18.72 35.71
CA ARG A 406 -8.18 -19.69 36.44
C ARG A 406 -9.16 -20.38 35.49
N LEU A 407 -9.10 -21.71 35.40
CA LEU A 407 -10.01 -22.53 34.58
C LEU A 407 -11.47 -22.50 35.12
N PRO A 408 -12.50 -22.56 34.25
CA PRO A 408 -13.90 -22.66 34.65
C PRO A 408 -14.20 -24.08 35.14
N PRO A 409 -15.38 -24.35 35.74
CA PRO A 409 -15.83 -25.72 35.97
C PRO A 409 -15.87 -26.53 34.64
N PRO A 410 -15.49 -27.82 34.65
CA PRO A 410 -15.57 -28.66 33.46
C PRO A 410 -17.03 -28.88 33.04
N ALA A 411 -17.30 -28.92 31.73
CA ALA A 411 -18.62 -29.22 31.19
C ALA A 411 -19.11 -30.63 31.58
N ILE A 412 -18.20 -31.60 31.68
CA ILE A 412 -18.49 -32.97 32.12
C ILE A 412 -17.72 -33.22 33.42
N ILE A 413 -18.43 -33.64 34.47
CA ILE A 413 -17.84 -33.92 35.81
C ILE A 413 -17.63 -35.43 36.00
N LYS A 414 -18.58 -36.25 35.52
CA LYS A 414 -18.51 -37.72 35.43
C LYS A 414 -18.90 -38.14 34.00
N PRO A 415 -18.28 -39.18 33.40
CA PRO A 415 -17.31 -40.11 34.01
C PRO A 415 -15.91 -39.52 34.21
N ALA A 416 -15.51 -38.52 33.42
CA ALA A 416 -14.23 -37.83 33.54
C ALA A 416 -14.41 -36.30 33.53
N ARG A 417 -13.47 -35.57 34.12
CA ARG A 417 -13.44 -34.10 34.11
C ARG A 417 -12.97 -33.60 32.74
N LEU A 418 -13.90 -33.17 31.90
CA LEU A 418 -13.63 -32.69 30.54
C LEU A 418 -14.19 -31.28 30.32
N TRP A 419 -13.37 -30.45 29.67
CA TRP A 419 -13.74 -29.13 29.19
C TRP A 419 -14.08 -29.21 27.70
N THR A 420 -15.07 -28.47 27.23
CA THR A 420 -15.27 -28.34 25.77
C THR A 420 -14.31 -27.30 25.22
N GLY A 421 -13.93 -27.42 23.94
CA GLY A 421 -13.12 -26.39 23.29
C GLY A 421 -13.83 -25.03 23.20
N LYS A 422 -15.18 -25.00 23.27
CA LYS A 422 -15.97 -23.76 23.44
C LYS A 422 -15.72 -23.08 24.79
N GLN A 423 -15.59 -23.85 25.88
CA GLN A 423 -15.17 -23.30 27.18
C GLN A 423 -13.72 -22.81 27.15
N VAL A 424 -12.81 -23.55 26.52
CA VAL A 424 -11.40 -23.12 26.41
C VAL A 424 -11.23 -21.85 25.58
N PHE A 425 -12.10 -21.62 24.58
CA PHE A 425 -12.19 -20.35 23.88
C PHE A 425 -12.61 -19.18 24.78
N GLY A 426 -13.03 -19.42 26.03
CA GLY A 426 -13.32 -18.37 26.99
C GLY A 426 -13.20 -18.74 28.48
N ILE A 427 -11.98 -18.61 29.02
CA ILE A 427 -11.58 -18.74 30.42
C ILE A 427 -10.92 -17.44 30.98
N ASP A 428 -11.63 -16.51 31.64
CA ASP A 428 -11.01 -15.42 32.45
C ASP A 428 -11.92 -15.08 33.63
N TYR A 429 -11.33 -15.01 34.82
CA TYR A 429 -11.81 -14.14 35.90
C TYR A 429 -12.25 -14.91 37.18
N VAL A 430 -12.90 -14.18 38.07
CA VAL A 430 -13.39 -14.49 39.43
C VAL A 430 -12.37 -14.35 40.56
N CYS A 431 -12.74 -13.39 41.42
CA CYS A 431 -12.08 -12.81 42.58
C CYS A 431 -11.53 -13.79 43.63
N ALA A 432 -10.58 -13.28 44.42
CA ALA A 432 -10.17 -13.82 45.71
C ALA A 432 -10.52 -12.82 46.83
N SER A 433 -11.77 -12.85 47.30
CA SER A 433 -12.15 -12.49 48.68
C SER A 433 -13.64 -12.76 48.94
N GLN A 434 -13.90 -13.52 50.02
CA GLN A 434 -15.12 -13.61 50.83
C GLN A 434 -16.52 -13.57 50.18
N SER A 435 -17.20 -14.72 50.26
CA SER A 435 -18.60 -14.85 50.68
C SER A 435 -19.73 -14.21 49.86
N ALA A 436 -19.98 -14.71 48.65
CA ALA A 436 -21.35 -14.93 48.13
C ALA A 436 -21.37 -15.91 46.96
N SER A 437 -22.37 -16.79 46.90
CA SER A 437 -22.59 -17.71 45.79
C SER A 437 -23.12 -16.97 44.55
N ILE A 438 -22.42 -16.98 43.41
CA ILE A 438 -22.91 -16.86 42.01
C ILE A 438 -21.72 -17.00 41.01
N GLN A 439 -21.97 -17.51 39.81
CA GLN A 439 -21.00 -17.92 38.77
C GLN A 439 -21.45 -17.43 37.37
N LEU A 440 -20.67 -17.44 36.27
CA LEU A 440 -19.25 -17.80 36.04
C LEU A 440 -18.45 -16.53 35.56
N MET A 441 -17.30 -16.70 34.89
CA MET A 441 -16.53 -15.63 34.21
C MET A 441 -15.60 -16.22 33.11
N GLN A 442 -15.40 -15.52 31.98
CA GLN A 442 -14.94 -16.07 30.69
C GLN A 442 -14.01 -15.10 29.88
N LEU A 443 -12.98 -15.63 29.17
CA LEU A 443 -11.92 -14.89 28.42
C LEU A 443 -12.46 -14.03 27.29
N ILE A 444 -11.54 -13.17 26.83
CA ILE A 444 -11.53 -12.25 25.70
C ILE A 444 -11.78 -10.79 26.14
N ILE A 445 -12.34 -10.57 27.34
CA ILE A 445 -13.10 -9.33 27.59
C ILE A 445 -13.13 -8.83 29.05
N SER A 446 -12.02 -8.82 29.79
CA SER A 446 -11.73 -7.62 30.62
C SER A 446 -10.30 -7.60 31.13
N ASP A 447 -9.79 -6.40 31.32
CA ASP A 447 -8.55 -6.13 32.05
C ASP A 447 -8.80 -5.52 33.44
N ASP A 448 -10.07 -5.23 33.79
CA ASP A 448 -10.46 -4.54 35.01
C ASP A 448 -11.35 -5.38 35.94
N PHE A 449 -10.88 -5.55 37.18
CA PHE A 449 -11.62 -6.21 38.28
C PHE A 449 -12.94 -5.51 38.66
N LYS A 450 -13.13 -4.25 38.24
CA LYS A 450 -14.33 -3.46 38.52
C LYS A 450 -15.41 -3.57 37.43
N ASN A 451 -15.04 -3.86 36.19
CA ASN A 451 -15.95 -3.87 35.03
C ASN A 451 -15.63 -5.07 34.11
N PRO A 452 -16.30 -6.23 34.28
CA PRO A 452 -16.23 -7.30 33.29
C PRO A 452 -16.92 -6.85 31.99
N ARG A 453 -16.21 -6.84 30.86
CA ARG A 453 -16.82 -6.50 29.56
C ARG A 453 -17.67 -7.70 29.11
N LYS A 454 -18.92 -7.48 28.74
CA LYS A 454 -19.91 -8.54 28.47
C LYS A 454 -20.30 -8.55 27.00
N LEU A 455 -19.53 -9.22 26.15
CA LEU A 455 -19.88 -9.38 24.74
C LEU A 455 -21.13 -10.23 24.59
N ASN A 456 -22.04 -9.75 23.75
CA ASN A 456 -23.22 -10.48 23.31
C ASN A 456 -23.23 -10.51 21.79
N LEU A 457 -23.25 -11.70 21.19
CA LEU A 457 -23.31 -11.90 19.75
C LEU A 457 -24.21 -13.09 19.45
N VAL A 458 -25.15 -12.91 18.54
CA VAL A 458 -26.00 -13.97 17.99
C VAL A 458 -25.99 -13.85 16.47
N THR A 459 -25.47 -14.86 15.76
CA THR A 459 -25.43 -14.85 14.29
C THR A 459 -25.39 -16.26 13.70
N ALA A 460 -25.89 -16.38 12.47
CA ALA A 460 -25.66 -17.55 11.62
C ALA A 460 -24.30 -17.49 10.92
N ASN A 461 -23.67 -18.66 10.75
CA ASN A 461 -22.45 -18.87 10.00
C ASN A 461 -22.71 -19.13 8.51
N LYS A 462 -21.64 -19.22 7.71
CA LYS A 462 -21.72 -19.56 6.27
C LYS A 462 -22.41 -20.89 5.98
N SER A 463 -22.31 -21.87 6.88
CA SER A 463 -22.84 -23.23 6.70
C SER A 463 -24.20 -23.48 7.36
N TYR A 464 -24.90 -22.43 7.79
CA TYR A 464 -26.20 -22.52 8.47
C TYR A 464 -27.30 -23.09 7.57
N THR A 465 -28.00 -24.13 8.03
CA THR A 465 -29.07 -24.82 7.29
C THR A 465 -30.48 -24.55 7.80
N GLY A 466 -30.63 -23.94 8.99
CA GLY A 466 -31.92 -23.77 9.66
C GLY A 466 -31.89 -24.21 11.13
N GLY A 467 -33.00 -24.03 11.85
CA GLY A 467 -33.17 -24.52 13.23
C GLY A 467 -32.50 -23.69 14.34
N ARG A 468 -31.96 -22.50 14.03
CA ARG A 468 -31.22 -21.63 14.98
C ARG A 468 -30.17 -22.44 15.77
N GLU A 469 -30.20 -22.41 17.09
CA GLU A 469 -29.31 -23.17 17.98
C GLU A 469 -29.33 -24.70 17.78
N PHE A 470 -30.44 -25.25 17.29
CA PHE A 470 -30.59 -26.68 16.98
C PHE A 470 -30.12 -27.05 15.56
N CYS A 471 -29.39 -26.15 14.88
CA CYS A 471 -28.79 -26.42 13.58
C CYS A 471 -27.87 -27.67 13.62
N VAL A 472 -28.17 -28.67 12.77
CA VAL A 472 -27.43 -29.95 12.67
C VAL A 472 -25.92 -29.74 12.51
N LYS A 473 -25.51 -28.72 11.74
CA LYS A 473 -24.11 -28.37 11.49
C LYS A 473 -23.46 -27.44 12.54
N ASP A 474 -24.09 -27.24 13.69
CA ASP A 474 -23.63 -26.31 14.75
C ASP A 474 -23.20 -24.93 14.20
N SER A 475 -23.99 -24.39 13.29
CA SER A 475 -23.65 -23.22 12.47
C SER A 475 -24.43 -21.96 12.85
N TYR A 476 -24.88 -21.88 14.10
CA TYR A 476 -25.52 -20.71 14.69
C TYR A 476 -24.80 -20.37 15.99
N VAL A 477 -24.06 -19.27 15.99
CA VAL A 477 -23.19 -18.87 17.09
C VAL A 477 -23.94 -17.99 18.07
N ILE A 478 -23.87 -18.38 19.34
CA ILE A 478 -24.43 -17.65 20.48
C ILE A 478 -23.31 -17.43 21.49
N ILE A 479 -22.93 -16.16 21.66
CA ILE A 479 -22.07 -15.66 22.72
C ILE A 479 -22.92 -14.77 23.63
N ARG A 480 -22.99 -15.06 24.94
CA ARG A 480 -23.73 -14.26 25.93
C ARG A 480 -22.88 -13.97 27.15
N ASN A 481 -22.74 -12.70 27.52
CA ASN A 481 -21.84 -12.25 28.59
C ASN A 481 -20.38 -12.75 28.41
N GLY A 482 -19.94 -12.91 27.17
CA GLY A 482 -18.68 -13.56 26.78
C GLY A 482 -18.76 -15.09 26.61
N GLU A 483 -19.76 -15.76 27.20
CA GLU A 483 -19.89 -17.22 27.17
C GLU A 483 -20.28 -17.76 25.81
N HIS A 484 -19.41 -18.58 25.20
CA HIS A 484 -19.66 -19.23 23.92
C HIS A 484 -20.52 -20.50 24.11
N LEU A 485 -21.84 -20.34 24.02
CA LEU A 485 -22.83 -21.37 24.33
C LEU A 485 -23.04 -22.37 23.18
N ALA A 486 -23.13 -21.87 21.95
CA ALA A 486 -23.44 -22.68 20.77
C ALA A 486 -22.68 -22.17 19.54
N GLY A 487 -22.44 -23.07 18.58
CA GLY A 487 -21.86 -22.77 17.27
C GLY A 487 -20.34 -23.00 17.15
N VAL A 488 -19.85 -23.05 15.91
CA VAL A 488 -18.42 -23.10 15.56
C VAL A 488 -17.93 -21.73 15.08
N LEU A 489 -16.64 -21.43 15.22
CA LEU A 489 -16.09 -20.15 14.72
C LEU A 489 -15.55 -20.31 13.29
N ASP A 490 -16.06 -19.51 12.36
CA ASP A 490 -15.66 -19.51 10.95
C ASP A 490 -15.07 -18.16 10.51
N LYS A 491 -14.70 -18.04 9.23
CA LYS A 491 -14.19 -16.80 8.64
C LYS A 491 -15.15 -15.61 8.78
N SER A 492 -16.47 -15.81 8.85
CA SER A 492 -17.43 -14.70 9.00
C SER A 492 -17.41 -14.07 10.40
N LEU A 493 -16.90 -14.81 11.38
CA LEU A 493 -16.79 -14.44 12.80
C LEU A 493 -15.40 -14.01 13.24
N LEU A 494 -14.34 -14.57 12.64
CA LEU A 494 -12.96 -14.26 13.02
C LEU A 494 -12.12 -13.62 11.90
N GLY A 495 -12.50 -13.79 10.63
CA GLY A 495 -11.75 -13.29 9.48
C GLY A 495 -12.21 -11.94 8.95
N SER A 496 -11.45 -11.41 7.99
CA SER A 496 -11.69 -10.10 7.37
C SER A 496 -12.92 -10.09 6.45
N GLY A 497 -13.53 -8.90 6.29
CA GLY A 497 -14.67 -8.67 5.37
C GLY A 497 -16.06 -8.99 5.93
N SER A 498 -16.26 -8.91 7.25
CA SER A 498 -17.58 -9.10 7.89
C SER A 498 -17.74 -8.21 9.12
N LYS A 499 -18.84 -7.44 9.19
CA LYS A 499 -19.22 -6.66 10.40
C LYS A 499 -19.83 -7.52 11.51
N LYS A 500 -20.07 -8.81 11.26
CA LYS A 500 -20.53 -9.78 12.26
C LYS A 500 -19.37 -10.39 13.06
N ASN A 501 -18.13 -10.00 12.74
CA ASN A 501 -16.91 -10.48 13.36
C ASN A 501 -16.83 -10.08 14.85
N ILE A 502 -16.36 -11.00 15.69
CA ILE A 502 -16.15 -10.82 17.13
C ILE A 502 -15.26 -9.60 17.40
N PHE A 503 -14.11 -9.48 16.72
CA PHE A 503 -13.16 -8.37 16.86
C PHE A 503 -13.76 -7.02 16.49
N TYR A 504 -14.69 -6.98 15.53
CA TYR A 504 -15.39 -5.74 15.16
C TYR A 504 -16.34 -5.26 16.28
N ILE A 505 -17.02 -6.19 16.94
CA ILE A 505 -17.92 -5.87 18.06
C ILE A 505 -17.10 -5.49 19.31
N LEU A 506 -15.97 -6.17 19.56
CA LEU A 506 -15.02 -5.79 20.62
C LEU A 506 -14.48 -4.38 20.41
N LEU A 507 -14.08 -4.04 19.18
CA LEU A 507 -13.61 -2.71 18.81
C LEU A 507 -14.69 -1.64 19.07
N ARG A 508 -15.94 -1.91 18.67
CA ARG A 508 -17.06 -0.98 18.82
C ARG A 508 -17.50 -0.78 20.28
N ASP A 509 -17.61 -1.86 21.05
CA ASP A 509 -18.24 -1.84 22.38
C ASP A 509 -17.21 -1.61 23.50
N PHE A 510 -15.94 -1.99 23.29
CA PHE A 510 -14.91 -1.98 24.33
C PHE A 510 -13.56 -1.37 23.91
N GLY A 511 -13.45 -0.87 22.68
CA GLY A 511 -12.29 -0.13 22.19
C GLY A 511 -11.17 -0.98 21.55
N GLU A 512 -10.18 -0.27 21.02
CA GLU A 512 -9.12 -0.83 20.15
C GLU A 512 -8.24 -1.87 20.88
N ASP A 513 -7.80 -1.56 22.10
CA ASP A 513 -6.94 -2.45 22.89
C ASP A 513 -7.63 -3.79 23.20
N ALA A 514 -8.95 -3.79 23.40
CA ALA A 514 -9.71 -5.03 23.63
C ALA A 514 -9.71 -5.93 22.40
N ALA A 515 -9.85 -5.36 21.20
CA ALA A 515 -9.82 -6.11 19.95
C ALA A 515 -8.41 -6.65 19.63
N VAL A 516 -7.36 -5.83 19.80
CA VAL A 516 -5.96 -6.23 19.56
C VAL A 516 -5.51 -7.34 20.51
N GLU A 517 -5.82 -7.20 21.80
CA GLU A 517 -5.52 -8.21 22.80
C GLU A 517 -6.25 -9.53 22.48
N ALA A 518 -7.55 -9.48 22.14
CA ALA A 518 -8.32 -10.66 21.73
C ALA A 518 -7.73 -11.40 20.52
N MET A 519 -7.36 -10.66 19.47
CA MET A 519 -6.72 -11.24 18.28
C MET A 519 -5.35 -11.86 18.61
N TRP A 520 -4.52 -11.18 19.41
CA TRP A 520 -3.21 -11.70 19.81
C TRP A 520 -3.31 -12.99 20.66
N ARG A 521 -4.27 -13.07 21.58
CA ARG A 521 -4.53 -14.27 22.38
C ARG A 521 -4.92 -15.46 21.49
N ILE A 522 -5.71 -15.23 20.44
CA ILE A 522 -6.09 -16.26 19.45
C ILE A 522 -4.87 -16.67 18.61
N ALA A 523 -4.09 -15.71 18.10
CA ALA A 523 -2.88 -15.96 17.31
C ALA A 523 -1.85 -16.83 18.05
N ARG A 524 -1.79 -16.80 19.39
CA ARG A 524 -0.95 -17.70 20.20
C ARG A 524 -1.62 -19.02 20.59
N MET A 525 -2.92 -19.02 20.85
CA MET A 525 -3.66 -20.23 21.26
C MET A 525 -3.83 -21.21 20.09
N THR A 526 -4.19 -20.73 18.90
CA THR A 526 -4.55 -21.60 17.77
C THR A 526 -3.38 -22.40 17.19
N PRO A 527 -2.14 -21.86 17.06
CA PRO A 527 -1.00 -22.68 16.62
C PRO A 527 -0.65 -23.77 17.62
N VAL A 528 -0.65 -23.48 18.93
CA VAL A 528 -0.36 -24.49 19.98
C VAL A 528 -1.42 -25.60 20.01
N PHE A 529 -2.68 -25.28 19.70
CA PHE A 529 -3.71 -26.29 19.50
C PHE A 529 -3.48 -27.11 18.23
N LEU A 530 -3.23 -26.45 17.09
CA LEU A 530 -3.09 -27.09 15.78
C LEU A 530 -1.84 -27.98 15.70
N SER A 531 -0.71 -27.53 16.26
CA SER A 531 0.55 -28.30 16.32
C SER A 531 0.41 -29.57 17.16
N ASN A 532 -0.34 -29.51 18.27
CA ASN A 532 -0.51 -30.63 19.19
C ASN A 532 -1.58 -31.62 18.71
N ARG A 533 -2.59 -31.15 17.97
CA ARG A 533 -3.62 -32.00 17.36
C ARG A 533 -3.12 -32.69 16.09
N GLY A 534 -2.28 -32.01 15.32
CA GLY A 534 -1.97 -32.37 13.95
C GLY A 534 -3.10 -31.98 12.99
N PHE A 535 -2.73 -31.34 11.89
CA PHE A 535 -3.62 -31.10 10.74
C PHE A 535 -2.76 -31.18 9.48
N SER A 536 -3.14 -32.04 8.54
CA SER A 536 -2.38 -32.33 7.33
C SER A 536 -3.33 -32.70 6.20
N ILE A 537 -2.85 -32.57 4.96
CA ILE A 537 -3.52 -32.97 3.74
C ILE A 537 -2.74 -34.12 3.10
N GLY A 538 -3.39 -35.24 2.85
CA GLY A 538 -2.81 -36.40 2.17
C GLY A 538 -3.36 -36.58 0.76
N ILE A 539 -2.69 -37.42 -0.04
CA ILE A 539 -3.22 -37.82 -1.35
C ILE A 539 -4.61 -38.48 -1.23
N GLY A 540 -4.87 -39.18 -0.13
CA GLY A 540 -6.18 -39.77 0.17
C GLY A 540 -7.33 -38.77 0.34
N ASP A 541 -7.05 -37.50 0.69
CA ASP A 541 -8.08 -36.46 0.77
C ASP A 541 -8.56 -35.99 -0.62
N VAL A 542 -7.74 -36.20 -1.67
CA VAL A 542 -8.06 -35.79 -3.04
C VAL A 542 -8.37 -36.97 -3.97
N THR A 543 -8.11 -38.21 -3.54
CA THR A 543 -8.45 -39.42 -4.30
C THR A 543 -9.98 -39.59 -4.40
N PRO A 544 -10.57 -39.63 -5.61
CA PRO A 544 -12.01 -39.86 -5.77
C PRO A 544 -12.40 -41.29 -5.40
N SER A 545 -13.61 -41.46 -4.85
CA SER A 545 -14.16 -42.78 -4.56
C SER A 545 -14.54 -43.53 -5.85
N VAL A 546 -14.54 -44.87 -5.81
CA VAL A 546 -14.95 -45.72 -6.94
C VAL A 546 -16.39 -45.42 -7.38
N GLN A 547 -17.27 -45.05 -6.44
CA GLN A 547 -18.63 -44.61 -6.74
C GLN A 547 -18.62 -43.29 -7.53
N LEU A 548 -17.88 -42.27 -7.05
CA LEU A 548 -17.77 -40.98 -7.74
C LEU A 548 -17.20 -41.13 -9.15
N LEU A 549 -16.25 -42.06 -9.37
CA LEU A 549 -15.73 -42.35 -10.71
C LEU A 549 -16.80 -42.96 -11.65
N LYS A 550 -17.66 -43.85 -11.15
CA LYS A 550 -18.78 -44.42 -11.93
C LYS A 550 -19.83 -43.35 -12.26
N GLU A 551 -20.24 -42.57 -11.27
CA GLU A 551 -21.21 -41.46 -11.45
C GLU A 551 -20.67 -40.40 -12.40
N LYS A 552 -19.40 -39.98 -12.23
CA LYS A 552 -18.70 -39.07 -13.16
C LYS A 552 -18.72 -39.61 -14.59
N LYS A 553 -18.42 -40.89 -14.79
CA LYS A 553 -18.42 -41.48 -16.14
C LYS A 553 -19.82 -41.41 -16.78
N HIS A 554 -20.85 -41.85 -16.05
CA HIS A 554 -22.24 -41.76 -16.53
C HIS A 554 -22.65 -40.33 -16.91
N LEU A 555 -22.33 -39.35 -16.05
CA LEU A 555 -22.64 -37.93 -16.30
C LEU A 555 -21.86 -37.35 -17.49
N LEU A 556 -20.61 -37.76 -17.70
CA LEU A 556 -19.81 -37.34 -18.86
C LEU A 556 -20.34 -37.97 -20.15
N ASP A 557 -20.65 -39.26 -20.16
CA ASP A 557 -21.17 -39.96 -21.33
C ASP A 557 -22.54 -39.38 -21.75
N GLU A 558 -23.42 -39.08 -20.80
CA GLU A 558 -24.70 -38.40 -21.04
C GLU A 558 -24.51 -36.95 -21.53
N GLY A 559 -23.61 -36.20 -20.90
CA GLY A 559 -23.30 -34.81 -21.27
C GLY A 559 -22.69 -34.71 -22.67
N TYR A 560 -21.75 -35.59 -23.02
CA TYR A 560 -21.18 -35.66 -24.35
C TYR A 560 -22.21 -36.09 -25.39
N ARG A 561 -23.09 -37.06 -25.10
CA ARG A 561 -24.19 -37.42 -26.01
C ARG A 561 -25.06 -36.21 -26.34
N LYS A 562 -25.49 -35.45 -25.33
CA LYS A 562 -26.26 -34.20 -25.50
C LYS A 562 -25.50 -33.16 -26.35
N CYS A 563 -24.20 -32.99 -26.12
CA CYS A 563 -23.38 -32.09 -26.96
C CYS A 563 -23.32 -32.53 -28.43
N HIS A 564 -23.19 -33.83 -28.72
CA HIS A 564 -23.20 -34.35 -30.09
C HIS A 564 -24.58 -34.19 -30.74
N GLU A 565 -25.67 -34.42 -30.00
CA GLU A 565 -27.05 -34.16 -30.44
C GLU A 565 -27.25 -32.66 -30.79
N TYR A 566 -26.78 -31.74 -29.96
CA TYR A 566 -26.84 -30.30 -30.25
C TYR A 566 -25.96 -29.88 -31.43
N ILE A 567 -24.79 -30.49 -31.62
CA ILE A 567 -23.95 -30.24 -32.81
C ILE A 567 -24.67 -30.73 -34.09
N ALA A 568 -25.34 -31.88 -34.03
CA ALA A 568 -26.14 -32.38 -35.15
C ALA A 568 -27.36 -31.49 -35.43
N GLN A 569 -28.09 -31.06 -34.41
CA GLN A 569 -29.21 -30.12 -34.52
C GLN A 569 -28.79 -28.73 -35.01
N LEU A 570 -27.58 -28.27 -34.67
CA LEU A 570 -27.03 -27.03 -35.20
C LEU A 570 -26.69 -27.17 -36.69
N LYS A 571 -26.07 -28.30 -37.10
CA LYS A 571 -25.80 -28.61 -38.51
C LYS A 571 -27.08 -28.76 -39.35
N SER A 572 -28.20 -29.18 -38.76
CA SER A 572 -29.51 -29.22 -39.43
C SER A 572 -30.36 -27.96 -39.24
N GLY A 573 -29.87 -26.94 -38.54
CA GLY A 573 -30.53 -25.63 -38.38
C GLY A 573 -31.69 -25.56 -37.38
N GLN A 574 -31.83 -26.53 -36.45
CA GLN A 574 -33.02 -26.71 -35.61
C GLN A 574 -32.86 -26.35 -34.11
N LEU A 575 -31.71 -25.81 -33.71
CA LEU A 575 -31.36 -25.63 -32.29
C LEU A 575 -32.13 -24.49 -31.59
N LYS A 576 -32.62 -24.73 -30.35
CA LYS A 576 -33.22 -23.73 -29.44
C LYS A 576 -32.37 -23.56 -28.17
N ALA A 577 -32.31 -22.33 -27.64
CA ALA A 577 -31.49 -21.99 -26.47
C ALA A 577 -32.18 -22.27 -25.12
N GLN A 578 -31.42 -22.73 -24.12
CA GLN A 578 -31.87 -22.95 -22.73
C GLN A 578 -30.74 -22.71 -21.69
N PRO A 579 -31.07 -22.38 -20.43
CA PRO A 579 -30.10 -22.20 -19.33
C PRO A 579 -29.72 -23.52 -18.63
N ALA A 580 -28.56 -23.54 -17.97
CA ALA A 580 -27.97 -24.72 -17.31
C ALA A 580 -27.92 -24.61 -15.76
N THR A 581 -27.76 -25.74 -15.05
CA THR A 581 -27.74 -25.85 -13.58
C THR A 581 -26.55 -26.71 -13.10
N ILE A 582 -26.08 -26.53 -11.86
CA ILE A 582 -24.86 -27.14 -11.29
C ILE A 582 -25.21 -28.06 -10.10
N TYR A 583 -24.45 -29.15 -9.92
CA TYR A 583 -24.60 -30.15 -8.84
C TYR A 583 -23.46 -30.12 -7.81
N PHE A 584 -23.71 -30.65 -6.61
CA PHE A 584 -22.74 -30.77 -5.49
C PHE A 584 -22.39 -32.24 -5.17
N ILE A 585 -21.20 -32.46 -4.61
CA ILE A 585 -20.63 -33.79 -4.30
C ILE A 585 -20.53 -34.00 -2.78
N SER A 586 -20.75 -35.23 -2.31
CA SER A 586 -20.55 -35.64 -0.91
C SER A 586 -19.10 -36.08 -0.63
N LEU A 587 -18.49 -35.53 0.42
CA LEU A 587 -17.14 -35.86 0.89
C LEU A 587 -17.14 -36.20 2.38
N ILE A 588 -16.12 -36.94 2.82
CA ILE A 588 -15.97 -37.39 4.22
C ILE A 588 -15.75 -36.19 5.15
N ARG A 589 -16.44 -36.17 6.30
CA ARG A 589 -16.50 -35.04 7.25
C ARG A 589 -15.13 -34.57 7.79
N HIS A 590 -14.13 -35.44 7.84
CA HIS A 590 -12.79 -35.13 8.37
C HIS A 590 -11.74 -34.80 7.30
N ASN A 591 -12.13 -34.71 6.03
CA ASN A 591 -11.26 -34.35 4.92
C ASN A 591 -10.69 -32.92 5.09
N ALA A 592 -9.38 -32.75 5.04
CA ALA A 592 -8.72 -31.48 5.33
C ALA A 592 -9.11 -30.34 4.36
N PRO A 593 -9.05 -30.52 3.02
CA PRO A 593 -9.65 -29.62 2.03
C PRO A 593 -11.09 -29.19 2.37
N LEU A 594 -11.96 -30.14 2.72
CA LEU A 594 -13.35 -29.85 3.06
C LEU A 594 -13.46 -28.93 4.29
N ILE A 595 -12.69 -29.22 5.35
CA ILE A 595 -12.64 -28.39 6.56
C ILE A 595 -12.21 -26.96 6.22
N MET A 596 -11.16 -26.78 5.41
CA MET A 596 -10.65 -25.46 5.01
C MET A 596 -11.68 -24.64 4.21
N ALA A 597 -12.42 -25.27 3.28
CA ALA A 597 -13.48 -24.61 2.52
C ALA A 597 -14.73 -24.28 3.34
N VAL A 598 -15.05 -25.11 4.34
CA VAL A 598 -16.20 -24.94 5.26
C VAL A 598 -15.93 -23.82 6.27
N CYS A 599 -14.77 -23.81 6.94
CA CYS A 599 -14.40 -22.73 7.85
C CYS A 599 -14.02 -21.45 7.08
N GLY A 600 -13.60 -21.58 5.82
CA GLY A 600 -13.24 -20.48 4.92
C GLY A 600 -11.80 -20.00 5.06
N SER A 601 -10.90 -20.81 5.60
CA SER A 601 -9.48 -20.45 5.79
C SER A 601 -8.74 -20.30 4.46
N LYS A 602 -8.79 -21.32 3.59
CA LYS A 602 -8.23 -21.31 2.24
C LYS A 602 -9.00 -22.27 1.31
N GLY A 603 -9.10 -21.89 0.03
CA GLY A 603 -9.82 -22.66 -0.98
C GLY A 603 -11.36 -22.53 -0.90
N SER A 604 -12.03 -23.16 -1.86
CA SER A 604 -13.50 -23.20 -1.97
C SER A 604 -13.97 -24.58 -2.41
N PHE A 605 -15.28 -24.84 -2.33
CA PHE A 605 -15.87 -26.07 -2.85
C PHE A 605 -15.56 -26.30 -4.33
N ILE A 606 -15.41 -25.22 -5.13
CA ILE A 606 -15.03 -25.32 -6.56
C ILE A 606 -13.62 -25.89 -6.67
N ASN A 607 -12.64 -25.38 -5.91
CA ASN A 607 -11.26 -25.91 -5.93
C ASN A 607 -11.22 -27.40 -5.58
N ILE A 608 -12.01 -27.83 -4.58
CA ILE A 608 -12.11 -29.25 -4.19
C ILE A 608 -12.72 -30.08 -5.33
N SER A 609 -13.83 -29.63 -5.92
CA SER A 609 -14.44 -30.31 -7.08
C SER A 609 -13.51 -30.39 -8.29
N GLN A 610 -12.65 -29.39 -8.50
CA GLN A 610 -11.65 -29.38 -9.58
C GLN A 610 -10.53 -30.40 -9.34
N MET A 611 -10.05 -30.52 -8.10
CA MET A 611 -9.00 -31.50 -7.73
C MET A 611 -9.51 -32.95 -7.74
N ILE A 612 -10.75 -33.19 -7.27
CA ILE A 612 -11.27 -34.55 -7.04
C ILE A 612 -12.10 -35.07 -8.22
N ALA A 613 -12.95 -34.22 -8.82
CA ALA A 613 -13.98 -34.67 -9.76
C ALA A 613 -13.69 -34.23 -11.20
N CYS A 614 -13.73 -32.93 -11.51
CA CYS A 614 -13.52 -32.42 -12.86
C CYS A 614 -13.11 -30.94 -12.83
N VAL A 615 -12.07 -30.59 -13.59
CA VAL A 615 -11.53 -29.22 -13.68
C VAL A 615 -12.52 -28.24 -14.34
N GLY A 616 -13.35 -28.73 -15.26
CA GLY A 616 -14.33 -27.94 -16.02
C GLY A 616 -13.78 -27.32 -17.31
N GLN A 617 -14.64 -26.58 -18.01
CA GLN A 617 -14.29 -25.89 -19.26
C GLN A 617 -13.23 -24.82 -19.01
N GLN A 618 -12.12 -24.88 -19.75
CA GLN A 618 -11.14 -23.80 -19.79
C GLN A 618 -11.68 -22.68 -20.68
N ALA A 619 -11.88 -21.49 -20.11
CA ALA A 619 -12.40 -20.34 -20.83
C ALA A 619 -11.30 -19.30 -21.04
N ILE A 620 -11.15 -18.83 -22.28
CA ILE A 620 -10.20 -17.77 -22.65
C ILE A 620 -11.04 -16.56 -23.07
N SER A 621 -10.79 -15.40 -22.44
CA SER A 621 -11.54 -14.16 -22.70
C SER A 621 -13.07 -14.30 -22.63
N GLY A 622 -13.58 -15.20 -21.78
CA GLY A 622 -15.02 -15.46 -21.60
C GLY A 622 -15.63 -16.46 -22.60
N HIS A 623 -14.83 -17.00 -23.53
CA HIS A 623 -15.27 -17.96 -24.55
C HIS A 623 -14.53 -19.30 -24.43
N ARG A 624 -14.96 -20.31 -25.20
CA ARG A 624 -14.14 -21.52 -25.42
C ARG A 624 -12.83 -21.12 -26.13
N PRO A 625 -11.75 -21.93 -26.06
CA PRO A 625 -10.53 -21.64 -26.81
C PRO A 625 -10.87 -21.38 -28.29
N PRO A 626 -10.40 -20.27 -28.88
CA PRO A 626 -10.61 -19.99 -30.29
C PRO A 626 -9.87 -21.04 -31.14
N ASP A 627 -10.24 -21.14 -32.42
CA ASP A 627 -9.39 -21.90 -33.33
C ASP A 627 -8.05 -21.18 -33.50
N GLY A 628 -6.98 -21.97 -33.55
CA GLY A 628 -5.59 -21.50 -33.62
C GLY A 628 -4.92 -21.81 -34.95
N PHE A 629 -5.66 -22.41 -35.88
CA PHE A 629 -5.24 -22.76 -37.23
C PHE A 629 -6.27 -22.18 -38.22
N ASP A 630 -5.79 -21.67 -39.34
CA ASP A 630 -6.61 -21.20 -40.47
C ASP A 630 -7.05 -22.37 -41.38
#